data_AF-A0A9P9Y2X6-F1
#
_entry.id   AF-A0A9P9Y2X6-F1
#
_cell.length_a   1.000
_cell.length_b   1.000
_cell.length_c   1.000
_cell.angle_alpha   90.00
_cell.angle_beta   90.00
_cell.angle_gamma   90.00
#
_symmetry.space_group_name_H-M   'P 1'
#
loop_
_entity.id
_entity.type
_entity.pdbx_description
1 polymer ?
#
loop_
_entity_poly.entity_id
_entity_poly.type
_entity_poly.pdbx_seq_one_letter_code
_entity_poly.pdbx_strand_id
1 'polypeptide(L)'
;MRLRAATFYASIIAAAHAATTPTPEGDAAAVREYNGSCTHPVVRKEWRTLSTPEKHNYIDAVLCLATKPSEIGLGTTRYDDFAYSHMINEKQIHFVSNFLPWHRYFVHVYEKALQDCGYTGSAVYWDWTLDSDEPRDSPVWDIETGFGGDGTGGDPSCIVDGPFAGFQVAYRASGYAPHCLSRQFNGSGPSMLKHAYTPAVVEGIFGIPGYDAFRQRLESYPHGAIHSAIGGDMVPAHSPNDPIFFLHHGQVDRIWTLWQQENPENRTFDYSGVRRQTFPGGPQPGQASLDDLLEMQGMAMDLPVRDLMRSTMVRCSSKDLESFSTFLDVCPRERDLFSTGIFKELLLESGASGWPETACVGLEERTPDSLPTKRRPFVRHAGTWRRHPV
;
A
#
# COMPACT_ATOMS: atom_id res chain seq x y z
N MET A 1 74.86 23.55 -28.19
CA MET A 1 75.17 24.60 -29.18
C MET A 1 73.95 24.73 -30.09
N ARG A 2 73.42 25.95 -30.22
CA ARG A 2 72.11 26.27 -30.83
C ARG A 2 72.06 25.91 -32.32
N LEU A 3 70.89 25.49 -32.82
CA LEU A 3 70.36 26.05 -34.07
C LEU A 3 68.82 25.93 -34.08
N ARG A 4 68.18 27.04 -34.44
CA ARG A 4 66.73 27.23 -34.57
C ARG A 4 66.24 26.57 -35.87
N ALA A 5 65.06 25.97 -35.85
CA ALA A 5 64.23 25.81 -37.04
C ALA A 5 62.77 26.08 -36.66
N ALA A 6 62.22 27.13 -37.24
CA ALA A 6 60.81 27.47 -37.19
C ALA A 6 60.05 26.60 -38.20
N THR A 7 58.91 26.05 -37.82
CA THR A 7 57.96 25.44 -38.75
C THR A 7 56.56 25.98 -38.46
N PHE A 8 56.05 26.66 -39.48
CA PHE A 8 54.68 27.14 -39.63
C PHE A 8 53.68 25.99 -39.49
N TYR A 9 52.72 26.11 -38.57
CA TYR A 9 51.48 25.36 -38.64
C TYR A 9 50.50 26.13 -39.51
N ALA A 10 50.33 25.67 -40.76
CA ALA A 10 49.24 26.11 -41.62
C ALA A 10 47.96 25.34 -41.25
N SER A 11 46.92 26.08 -40.86
CA SER A 11 45.59 25.56 -40.57
C SER A 11 44.95 24.98 -41.84
N ILE A 12 44.75 23.67 -41.87
CA ILE A 12 43.85 23.02 -42.83
C ILE A 12 42.49 22.87 -42.15
N ILE A 13 41.56 23.75 -42.53
CA ILE A 13 40.13 23.61 -42.23
C ILE A 13 39.59 22.55 -43.19
N ALA A 14 39.39 21.32 -42.71
CA ALA A 14 38.59 20.34 -43.40
C ALA A 14 37.11 20.55 -43.01
N ALA A 15 36.30 20.99 -43.96
CA ALA A 15 34.86 21.09 -43.82
C ALA A 15 34.24 19.68 -43.72
N ALA A 16 33.99 19.21 -42.49
CA ALA A 16 33.14 18.06 -42.26
C ALA A 16 31.69 18.48 -42.48
N HIS A 17 31.07 17.94 -43.54
CA HIS A 17 29.63 18.04 -43.76
C HIS A 17 28.94 17.31 -42.61
N ALA A 18 28.21 18.07 -41.77
CA ALA A 18 27.30 17.49 -40.80
C ALA A 18 26.13 16.84 -41.55
N ALA A 19 26.17 15.52 -41.68
CA ALA A 19 24.98 14.75 -42.01
C ALA A 19 24.03 14.84 -40.80
N THR A 20 23.01 15.68 -40.91
CA THR A 20 21.90 15.72 -39.96
C THR A 20 21.09 14.44 -40.11
N THR A 21 21.40 13.43 -39.31
CA THR A 21 20.46 12.32 -39.06
C THR A 21 19.30 12.88 -38.25
N PRO A 22 18.04 12.76 -38.72
CA PRO A 22 16.90 13.17 -37.92
C PRO A 22 16.84 12.30 -36.67
N THR A 23 16.92 12.94 -35.51
CA THR A 23 16.50 12.34 -34.25
C THR A 23 15.05 11.89 -34.39
N PRO A 24 14.68 10.65 -34.00
CA PRO A 24 13.28 10.33 -33.84
C PRO A 24 12.75 11.28 -32.77
N GLU A 25 11.86 12.18 -33.15
CA GLU A 25 10.95 12.82 -32.21
C GLU A 25 10.22 11.67 -31.53
N GLY A 26 10.64 11.36 -30.30
CA GLY A 26 9.86 10.50 -29.43
C GLY A 26 8.55 11.25 -29.20
N ASP A 27 7.48 10.76 -29.82
CA ASP A 27 6.13 11.20 -29.55
C ASP A 27 5.96 11.27 -28.02
N ALA A 28 5.90 12.49 -27.50
CA ALA A 28 5.37 12.74 -26.18
C ALA A 28 3.94 12.18 -26.23
N ALA A 29 3.77 10.97 -25.70
CA ALA A 29 2.53 10.24 -25.75
C ALA A 29 1.42 11.17 -25.24
N ALA A 30 0.59 11.64 -26.17
CA ALA A 30 -0.53 12.49 -25.85
C ALA A 30 -1.35 11.79 -24.77
N VAL A 31 -1.47 12.43 -23.61
CA VAL A 31 -2.32 11.96 -22.51
C VAL A 31 -3.76 12.00 -23.03
N ARG A 32 -4.22 10.87 -23.58
CA ARG A 32 -5.64 10.66 -23.85
C ARG A 32 -6.34 10.56 -22.51
N GLU A 33 -7.15 11.56 -22.19
CA GLU A 33 -8.12 11.51 -21.11
C GLU A 33 -9.03 10.28 -21.33
N TYR A 34 -8.82 9.23 -20.53
CA TYR A 34 -9.62 8.02 -20.61
C TYR A 34 -10.94 8.26 -19.87
N ASN A 35 -12.02 8.41 -20.63
CA ASN A 35 -13.38 8.62 -20.13
C ASN A 35 -14.14 7.29 -19.92
N GLY A 36 -13.45 6.16 -19.81
CA GLY A 36 -14.06 4.84 -19.63
C GLY A 36 -14.20 4.49 -18.14
N SER A 37 -15.37 4.01 -17.75
CA SER A 37 -15.62 3.48 -16.41
C SER A 37 -14.87 2.16 -16.20
N CYS A 38 -14.27 1.97 -15.02
CA CYS A 38 -13.82 0.66 -14.59
C CYS A 38 -15.07 -0.19 -14.31
N THR A 39 -15.36 -1.16 -15.17
CA THR A 39 -16.61 -1.94 -15.09
C THR A 39 -16.54 -3.10 -14.09
N HIS A 40 -15.33 -3.53 -13.70
CA HIS A 40 -15.10 -4.57 -12.69
C HIS A 40 -13.91 -4.19 -11.80
N PRO A 41 -14.08 -3.24 -10.88
CA PRO A 41 -13.00 -2.84 -10.00
C PRO A 41 -12.68 -3.97 -9.02
N VAL A 42 -11.39 -4.27 -8.84
CA VAL A 42 -10.94 -5.24 -7.83
C VAL A 42 -11.16 -4.63 -6.44
N VAL A 43 -11.68 -5.38 -5.48
CA VAL A 43 -12.00 -4.83 -4.15
C VAL A 43 -10.91 -5.19 -3.15
N ARG A 44 -10.27 -4.19 -2.53
CA ARG A 44 -9.33 -4.43 -1.43
C ARG A 44 -10.06 -5.06 -0.23
N LYS A 45 -9.52 -6.15 0.32
CA LYS A 45 -10.14 -6.88 1.44
C LYS A 45 -9.34 -6.73 2.74
N GLU A 46 -10.05 -6.61 3.87
CA GLU A 46 -9.43 -6.65 5.19
C GLU A 46 -8.99 -8.09 5.51
N TRP A 47 -7.80 -8.29 6.08
CA TRP A 47 -7.19 -9.60 6.30
C TRP A 47 -8.12 -10.66 6.95
N ARG A 48 -8.97 -10.27 7.91
CA ARG A 48 -9.90 -11.17 8.61
C ARG A 48 -11.03 -11.68 7.73
N THR A 49 -11.34 -10.97 6.65
CA THR A 49 -12.41 -11.34 5.73
C THR A 49 -11.97 -12.41 4.72
N LEU A 50 -10.66 -12.65 4.60
CA LEU A 50 -10.12 -13.71 3.75
C LEU A 50 -10.37 -15.07 4.38
N SER A 51 -10.78 -16.02 3.53
CA SER A 51 -10.78 -17.44 3.87
C SER A 51 -9.35 -17.97 4.07
N THR A 52 -9.20 -19.07 4.80
CA THR A 52 -7.89 -19.74 4.99
C THR A 52 -7.16 -20.03 3.67
N PRO A 53 -7.81 -20.55 2.60
CA PRO A 53 -7.16 -20.73 1.31
C PRO A 53 -6.69 -19.42 0.66
N GLU A 54 -7.45 -18.31 0.79
CA GLU A 54 -7.04 -17.00 0.27
C GLU A 54 -5.80 -16.47 1.01
N LYS A 55 -5.75 -16.65 2.34
CA LYS A 55 -4.59 -16.27 3.15
C LYS A 55 -3.35 -17.07 2.77
N HIS A 56 -3.46 -18.39 2.62
CA HIS A 56 -2.36 -19.23 2.15
C HIS A 56 -1.90 -18.84 0.74
N ASN A 57 -2.81 -18.58 -0.20
CA ASN A 57 -2.42 -18.13 -1.55
C ASN A 57 -1.64 -16.81 -1.52
N TYR A 58 -1.99 -15.87 -0.64
CA TYR A 58 -1.20 -14.66 -0.45
C TYR A 58 0.20 -14.99 0.09
N ILE A 59 0.28 -15.73 1.20
CA ILE A 59 1.53 -16.10 1.87
C ILE A 59 2.47 -16.85 0.93
N ASP A 60 1.95 -17.86 0.22
CA ASP A 60 2.69 -18.66 -0.76
C ASP A 60 3.26 -17.78 -1.88
N ALA A 61 2.51 -16.77 -2.32
CA ALA A 61 2.99 -15.85 -3.35
C ALA A 61 4.13 -14.96 -2.84
N VAL A 62 4.07 -14.49 -1.59
CA VAL A 62 5.19 -13.74 -0.97
C VAL A 62 6.44 -14.61 -0.88
N LEU A 63 6.29 -15.84 -0.36
CA LEU A 63 7.40 -16.79 -0.25
C LEU A 63 8.00 -17.12 -1.61
N CYS A 64 7.17 -17.21 -2.65
CA CYS A 64 7.63 -17.41 -4.02
C CYS A 64 8.47 -16.22 -4.54
N LEU A 65 8.12 -14.96 -4.23
CA LEU A 65 8.93 -13.80 -4.65
C LEU A 65 10.36 -13.85 -4.10
N ALA A 66 10.55 -14.41 -2.90
CA ALA A 66 11.86 -14.62 -2.30
C ALA A 66 12.68 -15.75 -2.98
N THR A 67 12.10 -16.48 -3.94
CA THR A 67 12.81 -17.50 -4.74
C THR A 67 13.15 -17.04 -6.15
N LYS A 68 12.49 -15.98 -6.63
CA LYS A 68 12.73 -15.42 -7.97
C LYS A 68 13.94 -14.47 -7.93
N PRO A 69 14.73 -14.38 -9.01
CA PRO A 69 15.79 -13.39 -9.10
C PRO A 69 15.20 -11.96 -9.15
N SER A 70 15.94 -11.00 -8.61
CA SER A 70 15.69 -9.56 -8.77
C SER A 70 15.39 -9.20 -10.22
N GLU A 71 14.30 -8.45 -10.47
CA GLU A 71 13.94 -7.99 -11.81
C GLU A 71 14.79 -6.77 -12.22
N ILE A 72 15.25 -6.00 -11.23
CA ILE A 72 16.10 -4.82 -11.44
C ILE A 72 17.61 -5.15 -11.36
N GLY A 73 17.98 -6.43 -11.36
CA GLY A 73 19.36 -6.89 -11.55
C GLY A 73 20.29 -6.73 -10.35
N LEU A 74 19.76 -6.73 -9.13
CA LEU A 74 20.54 -6.51 -7.90
C LEU A 74 21.38 -7.71 -7.43
N GLY A 75 21.22 -8.89 -8.06
CA GLY A 75 21.84 -10.14 -7.58
C GLY A 75 21.20 -10.68 -6.28
N THR A 76 20.06 -10.12 -5.88
CA THR A 76 19.21 -10.55 -4.76
C THR A 76 17.89 -11.13 -5.29
N THR A 77 16.89 -11.32 -4.44
CA THR A 77 15.58 -11.86 -4.83
C THR A 77 14.66 -10.77 -5.42
N ARG A 78 13.58 -11.18 -6.09
CA ARG A 78 12.51 -10.27 -6.55
C ARG A 78 11.83 -9.57 -5.37
N TYR A 79 11.73 -10.24 -4.23
CA TYR A 79 11.20 -9.63 -3.02
C TYR A 79 12.12 -8.51 -2.49
N ASP A 80 13.43 -8.69 -2.56
CA ASP A 80 14.40 -7.69 -2.10
C ASP A 80 14.40 -6.39 -2.93
N ASP A 81 13.87 -6.41 -4.15
CA ASP A 81 13.73 -5.22 -5.01
C ASP A 81 12.89 -4.14 -4.31
N PHE A 82 11.86 -4.54 -3.56
CA PHE A 82 10.96 -3.64 -2.85
C PHE A 82 11.67 -2.89 -1.72
N ALA A 83 12.42 -3.61 -0.89
CA ALA A 83 13.21 -3.00 0.18
C ALA A 83 14.30 -2.09 -0.38
N TYR A 84 14.96 -2.49 -1.47
CA TYR A 84 15.94 -1.65 -2.15
C TYR A 84 15.33 -0.35 -2.68
N SER A 85 14.23 -0.44 -3.43
CA SER A 85 13.58 0.73 -4.03
C SER A 85 13.10 1.72 -2.97
N HIS A 86 12.52 1.22 -1.89
CA HIS A 86 12.08 2.03 -0.76
C HIS A 86 13.25 2.73 -0.04
N MET A 87 14.33 1.99 0.22
CA MET A 87 15.55 2.52 0.84
C MET A 87 16.18 3.64 0.00
N ILE A 88 16.30 3.45 -1.32
CA ILE A 88 16.90 4.44 -2.22
C ILE A 88 16.03 5.71 -2.32
N ASN A 89 14.71 5.55 -2.28
CA ASN A 89 13.75 6.65 -2.38
C ASN A 89 13.40 7.33 -1.05
N GLU A 90 13.97 6.91 0.10
CA GLU A 90 13.53 7.30 1.44
C GLU A 90 13.24 8.81 1.59
N LYS A 91 14.13 9.66 1.08
CA LYS A 91 14.02 11.14 1.14
C LYS A 91 13.07 11.77 0.13
N GLN A 92 12.64 11.02 -0.88
CA GLN A 92 11.67 11.42 -1.90
C GLN A 92 10.25 10.96 -1.55
N ILE A 93 10.08 10.11 -0.54
CA ILE A 93 8.80 9.45 -0.25
C ILE A 93 8.32 9.61 1.20
N HIS A 94 9.18 10.02 2.14
CA HIS A 94 8.76 10.30 3.52
C HIS A 94 8.88 11.79 3.88
N PHE A 95 7.93 12.26 4.67
CA PHE A 95 7.75 13.62 5.16
C PHE A 95 7.64 14.65 4.03
N VAL A 96 7.16 14.20 2.87
CA VAL A 96 7.03 14.97 1.62
C VAL A 96 5.69 14.68 0.95
N SER A 97 5.33 15.47 -0.05
CA SER A 97 4.03 15.33 -0.74
C SER A 97 3.84 13.98 -1.41
N ASN A 98 4.92 13.33 -1.87
CA ASN A 98 4.86 12.03 -2.55
C ASN A 98 4.47 10.86 -1.64
N PHE A 99 4.44 11.03 -0.31
CA PHE A 99 4.18 9.94 0.62
C PHE A 99 2.98 9.08 0.25
N LEU A 100 1.78 9.66 0.11
CA LEU A 100 0.58 8.88 -0.19
C LEU A 100 0.55 8.29 -1.62
N PRO A 101 0.76 9.07 -2.70
CA PRO A 101 0.68 8.53 -4.06
C PRO A 101 1.80 7.54 -4.38
N TRP A 102 3.02 7.75 -3.88
CA TRP A 102 4.12 6.81 -4.09
C TRP A 102 3.82 5.47 -3.42
N HIS A 103 3.35 5.46 -2.15
CA HIS A 103 3.03 4.22 -1.45
C HIS A 103 1.80 3.51 -2.03
N ARG A 104 0.79 4.25 -2.51
CA ARG A 104 -0.32 3.67 -3.29
C ARG A 104 0.22 2.92 -4.51
N TYR A 105 1.13 3.55 -5.26
CA TYR A 105 1.70 2.91 -6.44
C TYR A 105 2.58 1.72 -6.07
N PHE A 106 3.41 1.84 -5.03
CA PHE A 106 4.30 0.80 -4.55
C PHE A 106 3.54 -0.46 -4.11
N VAL A 107 2.43 -0.30 -3.38
CA VAL A 107 1.53 -1.42 -3.03
C VAL A 107 0.92 -2.06 -4.28
N HIS A 108 0.53 -1.27 -5.29
CA HIS A 108 0.02 -1.81 -6.55
C HIS A 108 1.09 -2.59 -7.34
N VAL A 109 2.32 -2.10 -7.42
CA VAL A 109 3.44 -2.81 -8.05
C VAL A 109 3.71 -4.13 -7.33
N TYR A 110 3.63 -4.14 -6.00
CA TYR A 110 3.74 -5.36 -5.21
C TYR A 110 2.59 -6.34 -5.46
N GLU A 111 1.34 -5.88 -5.48
CA GLU A 111 0.18 -6.70 -5.84
C GLU A 111 0.38 -7.37 -7.21
N LYS A 112 0.94 -6.65 -8.18
CA LYS A 112 1.26 -7.19 -9.51
C LYS A 112 2.37 -8.23 -9.47
N ALA A 113 3.44 -7.99 -8.73
CA ALA A 113 4.50 -8.98 -8.56
C ALA A 113 3.98 -10.30 -7.95
N LEU A 114 3.03 -10.24 -7.00
CA LEU A 114 2.42 -11.46 -6.45
C LEU A 114 1.70 -12.31 -7.51
N GLN A 115 1.17 -11.69 -8.57
CA GLN A 115 0.50 -12.42 -9.65
C GLN A 115 1.50 -13.30 -10.43
N ASP A 116 2.76 -12.91 -10.54
CA ASP A 116 3.85 -13.75 -11.11
C ASP A 116 4.15 -15.01 -10.29
N CYS A 117 3.63 -15.04 -9.06
CA CYS A 117 3.68 -16.16 -8.13
C CYS A 117 2.31 -16.84 -7.95
N GLY A 118 1.35 -16.61 -8.86
CA GLY A 118 0.06 -17.29 -8.86
C GLY A 118 -0.93 -16.74 -7.82
N TYR A 119 -0.72 -15.54 -7.30
CA TYR A 119 -1.72 -14.87 -6.49
C TYR A 119 -2.92 -14.47 -7.35
N THR A 120 -4.11 -14.94 -6.98
CA THR A 120 -5.37 -14.61 -7.69
C THR A 120 -6.31 -13.77 -6.82
N GLY A 121 -5.90 -13.47 -5.59
CA GLY A 121 -6.68 -12.68 -4.66
C GLY A 121 -6.72 -11.19 -5.01
N SER A 122 -7.55 -10.46 -4.28
CA SER A 122 -7.56 -9.00 -4.32
C SER A 122 -6.53 -8.43 -3.35
N ALA A 123 -6.12 -7.18 -3.56
CA ALA A 123 -5.30 -6.48 -2.58
C ALA A 123 -5.82 -6.60 -1.15
N VAL A 124 -4.90 -6.61 -0.19
CA VAL A 124 -5.22 -6.83 1.22
C VAL A 124 -4.74 -5.67 2.08
N TYR A 125 -5.46 -5.40 3.16
CA TYR A 125 -5.06 -4.43 4.17
C TYR A 125 -5.28 -4.96 5.58
N TRP A 126 -4.56 -4.37 6.54
CA TRP A 126 -4.71 -4.66 7.96
C TRP A 126 -5.33 -3.44 8.65
N ASP A 127 -6.57 -3.56 9.11
CA ASP A 127 -7.20 -2.51 9.89
C ASP A 127 -6.74 -2.57 11.35
N TRP A 128 -5.68 -1.81 11.68
CA TRP A 128 -5.11 -1.75 13.04
C TRP A 128 -6.11 -1.24 14.08
N THR A 129 -7.14 -0.48 13.65
CA THR A 129 -8.11 0.10 14.59
C THR A 129 -8.96 -0.96 15.27
N LEU A 130 -9.10 -2.13 14.63
CA LEU A 130 -9.79 -3.30 15.20
C LEU A 130 -8.94 -4.00 16.28
N ASP A 131 -7.64 -3.70 16.34
CA ASP A 131 -6.65 -4.35 17.22
C ASP A 131 -6.12 -3.41 18.30
N SER A 132 -6.56 -2.14 18.35
CA SER A 132 -5.97 -1.15 19.26
C SER A 132 -6.18 -1.48 20.74
N ASP A 133 -7.12 -2.36 21.08
CA ASP A 133 -7.30 -2.84 22.45
C ASP A 133 -6.26 -3.91 22.81
N GLU A 134 -6.09 -4.93 21.97
CA GLU A 134 -5.16 -6.05 22.17
C GLU A 134 -4.31 -6.33 20.91
N PRO A 135 -3.33 -5.46 20.60
CA PRO A 135 -2.65 -5.49 19.31
C PRO A 135 -1.73 -6.69 19.08
N ARG A 136 -1.36 -7.38 20.16
CA ARG A 136 -0.57 -8.62 20.09
C ARG A 136 -1.43 -9.83 19.72
N ASP A 137 -2.76 -9.72 19.87
CA ASP A 137 -3.72 -10.78 19.57
C ASP A 137 -4.30 -10.64 18.15
N SER A 138 -3.79 -9.69 17.36
CA SER A 138 -4.23 -9.48 15.99
C SER A 138 -4.04 -10.76 15.16
N PRO A 139 -5.04 -11.15 14.33
CA PRO A 139 -4.94 -12.32 13.46
C PRO A 139 -3.92 -12.16 12.33
N VAL A 140 -3.33 -10.98 12.14
CA VAL A 140 -2.15 -10.86 11.28
C VAL A 140 -0.91 -11.53 11.89
N TRP A 141 -0.89 -11.80 13.19
CA TRP A 141 0.22 -12.49 13.87
C TRP A 141 0.02 -14.00 14.00
N ASP A 142 -1.07 -14.54 13.46
CA ASP A 142 -1.34 -15.97 13.47
C ASP A 142 -0.19 -16.74 12.78
N ILE A 143 0.21 -17.87 13.36
CA ILE A 143 1.36 -18.64 12.87
C ILE A 143 1.01 -19.59 11.71
N GLU A 144 -0.27 -19.78 11.39
CA GLU A 144 -0.68 -20.63 10.27
C GLU A 144 -1.17 -19.79 9.09
N THR A 145 -1.97 -18.78 9.40
CA THR A 145 -2.71 -17.94 8.46
C THR A 145 -2.40 -16.46 8.62
N GLY A 146 -1.24 -16.13 9.19
CA GLY A 146 -0.76 -14.78 9.38
C GLY A 146 0.72 -14.65 9.00
N PHE A 147 1.38 -13.67 9.61
CA PHE A 147 2.74 -13.27 9.30
C PHE A 147 3.74 -13.70 10.38
N GLY A 148 3.33 -14.54 11.33
CA GLY A 148 4.13 -14.88 12.52
C GLY A 148 4.15 -13.75 13.56
N GLY A 149 4.63 -14.05 14.76
CA GLY A 149 4.60 -13.12 15.89
C GLY A 149 5.83 -12.21 16.00
N ASP A 150 6.24 -11.95 17.24
CA ASP A 150 7.45 -11.21 17.59
C ASP A 150 8.71 -12.00 17.24
N GLY A 151 9.84 -11.29 17.12
CA GLY A 151 11.13 -11.91 16.94
C GLY A 151 11.71 -12.43 18.25
N THR A 152 12.69 -13.33 18.14
CA THR A 152 13.47 -13.80 19.29
C THR A 152 14.97 -13.68 19.01
N GLY A 153 15.77 -13.46 20.07
CA GLY A 153 17.22 -13.38 19.97
C GLY A 153 17.79 -11.98 20.15
N GLY A 154 18.95 -11.73 19.53
CA GLY A 154 19.73 -10.50 19.64
C GLY A 154 19.41 -9.51 18.52
N ASP A 155 20.44 -8.91 17.91
CA ASP A 155 20.31 -8.11 16.69
C ASP A 155 20.90 -8.91 15.51
N PRO A 156 20.07 -9.41 14.57
CA PRO A 156 18.61 -9.26 14.49
C PRO A 156 17.81 -10.15 15.46
N SER A 157 16.62 -9.68 15.83
CA SER A 157 15.61 -10.43 16.59
C SER A 157 14.74 -11.21 15.60
N CYS A 158 15.19 -12.42 15.22
CA CYS A 158 14.62 -13.19 14.10
C CYS A 158 13.21 -13.71 14.40
N ILE A 159 12.34 -13.69 13.39
CA ILE A 159 11.11 -14.49 13.41
C ILE A 159 11.47 -15.97 13.31
N VAL A 160 10.94 -16.78 14.23
CA VAL A 160 11.28 -18.21 14.37
C VAL A 160 10.10 -19.16 14.19
N ASP A 161 8.87 -18.62 14.06
CA ASP A 161 7.65 -19.38 13.85
C ASP A 161 6.78 -18.79 12.72
N GLY A 162 5.80 -19.59 12.32
CA GLY A 162 4.90 -19.27 11.22
C GLY A 162 5.53 -19.27 9.82
N PRO A 163 4.81 -18.76 8.81
CA PRO A 163 5.19 -18.98 7.41
C PRO A 163 6.48 -18.27 7.00
N PHE A 164 6.87 -17.22 7.73
CA PHE A 164 8.07 -16.43 7.48
C PHE A 164 9.21 -16.78 8.43
N ALA A 165 9.13 -17.89 9.18
CA ALA A 165 10.24 -18.40 9.96
C ALA A 165 11.47 -18.65 9.07
N GLY A 166 12.60 -18.03 9.41
CA GLY A 166 13.84 -18.17 8.64
C GLY A 166 13.86 -17.43 7.29
N PHE A 167 12.83 -16.63 6.98
CA PHE A 167 12.81 -15.77 5.80
C PHE A 167 14.04 -14.85 5.78
N GLN A 168 14.74 -14.78 4.65
CA GLN A 168 15.97 -13.99 4.51
C GLN A 168 15.69 -12.73 3.70
N VAL A 169 16.27 -11.61 4.14
CA VAL A 169 16.13 -10.28 3.52
C VAL A 169 17.51 -9.67 3.31
N ALA A 170 17.66 -8.85 2.26
CA ALA A 170 18.98 -8.42 1.80
C ALA A 170 19.43 -7.01 2.20
N TYR A 171 18.53 -6.12 2.62
CA TYR A 171 18.83 -4.69 2.74
C TYR A 171 18.53 -4.12 4.13
N ARG A 172 19.33 -3.13 4.54
CA ARG A 172 19.07 -2.24 5.68
C ARG A 172 19.30 -0.80 5.24
N ALA A 173 19.01 0.18 6.09
CA ALA A 173 19.24 1.60 5.79
C ALA A 173 20.69 1.93 5.33
N SER A 174 21.68 1.12 5.72
CA SER A 174 23.08 1.27 5.31
C SER A 174 23.44 0.60 3.97
N GLY A 175 22.48 -0.03 3.29
CA GLY A 175 22.68 -0.79 2.05
C GLY A 175 22.56 -2.31 2.24
N TYR A 176 23.25 -3.05 1.38
CA TYR A 176 23.23 -4.53 1.38
C TYR A 176 23.77 -5.10 2.70
N ALA A 177 22.91 -5.83 3.40
CA ALA A 177 23.20 -6.47 4.68
C ALA A 177 22.26 -7.67 4.87
N PRO A 178 22.57 -8.87 4.32
CA PRO A 178 21.72 -10.04 4.45
C PRO A 178 21.51 -10.49 5.90
N HIS A 179 20.27 -10.80 6.24
CA HIS A 179 19.89 -11.26 7.58
C HIS A 179 18.53 -11.98 7.58
N CYS A 180 18.17 -12.59 8.70
CA CYS A 180 16.80 -13.09 8.92
C CYS A 180 15.83 -11.91 9.02
N LEU A 181 14.59 -12.10 8.57
CA LEU A 181 13.50 -11.18 8.87
C LEU A 181 13.34 -11.05 10.39
N SER A 182 13.29 -9.82 10.87
CA SER A 182 13.32 -9.51 12.29
C SER A 182 12.17 -8.62 12.75
N ARG A 183 11.68 -8.87 13.97
CA ARG A 183 10.69 -8.05 14.66
C ARG A 183 11.09 -7.85 16.11
N GLN A 184 10.70 -6.71 16.66
CA GLN A 184 10.91 -6.40 18.06
C GLN A 184 9.74 -5.57 18.55
N PHE A 185 8.66 -6.29 18.91
CA PHE A 185 7.41 -5.69 19.34
C PHE A 185 7.65 -4.75 20.51
N ASN A 186 7.08 -3.54 20.42
CA ASN A 186 7.20 -2.55 21.47
C ASN A 186 6.60 -3.09 22.78
N GLY A 187 7.35 -2.88 23.88
CA GLY A 187 7.02 -3.43 25.20
C GLY A 187 7.33 -4.92 25.35
N SER A 188 7.47 -5.39 26.59
CA SER A 188 7.56 -6.83 26.92
C SER A 188 6.19 -7.46 27.23
N GLY A 189 5.12 -6.72 26.92
CA GLY A 189 3.74 -6.89 27.39
C GLY A 189 3.02 -5.54 27.25
N PRO A 190 1.68 -5.52 27.30
CA PRO A 190 0.82 -4.68 26.45
C PRO A 190 1.27 -3.22 26.32
N SER A 191 2.03 -2.93 25.27
CA SER A 191 1.95 -1.69 24.51
C SER A 191 2.65 -1.89 23.17
N MET A 192 1.92 -2.32 22.14
CA MET A 192 2.37 -2.12 20.75
C MET A 192 2.05 -0.71 20.28
N LEU A 193 2.29 0.30 21.13
CA LEU A 193 1.83 1.68 20.92
C LEU A 193 0.33 1.79 20.65
N LYS A 194 -0.46 0.94 21.32
CA LYS A 194 -1.88 0.69 21.05
C LYS A 194 -2.79 1.93 21.03
N HIS A 195 -2.42 2.95 21.80
CA HIS A 195 -3.11 4.24 21.86
C HIS A 195 -2.96 5.07 20.57
N ALA A 196 -2.10 4.65 19.64
CA ALA A 196 -1.71 5.40 18.47
C ALA A 196 -2.52 5.18 17.21
N TYR A 197 -3.38 4.18 17.22
CA TYR A 197 -4.16 3.79 16.05
C TYR A 197 -5.55 3.32 16.47
N THR A 198 -6.12 3.97 17.49
CA THR A 198 -7.51 3.76 17.88
C THR A 198 -8.47 4.35 16.83
N PRO A 199 -9.73 3.90 16.79
CA PRO A 199 -10.74 4.53 15.92
C PRO A 199 -10.85 6.05 16.09
N ALA A 200 -10.78 6.54 17.34
CA ALA A 200 -10.83 7.97 17.64
C ALA A 200 -9.63 8.76 17.09
N VAL A 201 -8.44 8.14 17.04
CA VAL A 201 -7.28 8.75 16.41
C VAL A 201 -7.52 8.92 14.92
N VAL A 202 -8.00 7.88 14.24
CA VAL A 202 -8.26 7.92 12.79
C VAL A 202 -9.39 8.89 12.46
N GLU A 203 -10.46 8.93 13.26
CA GLU A 203 -11.53 9.92 13.15
C GLU A 203 -11.00 11.36 13.21
N GLY A 204 -10.10 11.65 14.16
CA GLY A 204 -9.48 12.96 14.28
C GLY A 204 -8.64 13.38 13.07
N ILE A 205 -8.14 12.42 12.27
CA ILE A 205 -7.37 12.68 11.05
C ILE A 205 -8.28 13.09 9.88
N PHE A 206 -9.48 12.51 9.78
CA PHE A 206 -10.43 12.85 8.71
C PHE A 206 -10.87 14.32 8.74
N GLY A 207 -10.93 14.90 9.94
CA GLY A 207 -11.22 16.33 10.13
C GLY A 207 -10.14 17.29 9.64
N ILE A 208 -8.95 16.81 9.22
CA ILE A 208 -7.84 17.69 8.84
C ILE A 208 -8.04 18.24 7.43
N PRO A 209 -8.03 19.58 7.26
CA PRO A 209 -8.16 20.21 5.96
C PRO A 209 -6.81 20.25 5.22
N GLY A 210 -6.86 20.10 3.90
CA GLY A 210 -5.69 20.22 3.04
C GLY A 210 -4.81 18.98 3.05
N TYR A 211 -4.35 18.59 1.86
CA TYR A 211 -3.53 17.40 1.64
C TYR A 211 -2.26 17.38 2.49
N ASP A 212 -1.48 18.48 2.48
CA ASP A 212 -0.18 18.48 3.16
C ASP A 212 -0.30 18.34 4.68
N ALA A 213 -1.33 18.95 5.30
CA ALA A 213 -1.57 18.80 6.73
C ALA A 213 -2.09 17.40 7.07
N PHE A 214 -3.03 16.88 6.26
CA PHE A 214 -3.58 15.54 6.42
C PHE A 214 -2.49 14.47 6.33
N ARG A 215 -1.68 14.49 5.26
CA ARG A 215 -0.62 13.50 5.03
C ARG A 215 0.46 13.56 6.10
N GLN A 216 0.86 14.75 6.56
CA GLN A 216 1.82 14.89 7.66
C GLN A 216 1.30 14.28 8.96
N ARG A 217 0.02 14.50 9.27
CA ARG A 217 -0.60 13.90 10.46
C ARG A 217 -0.61 12.39 10.33
N LEU A 218 -1.18 11.86 9.25
CA LEU A 218 -1.31 10.42 9.01
C LEU A 218 0.05 9.72 9.05
N GLU A 219 1.05 10.28 8.36
CA GLU A 219 2.42 9.78 8.30
C GLU A 219 3.11 9.74 9.67
N SER A 220 2.96 10.80 10.46
CA SER A 220 3.53 10.87 11.81
C SER A 220 2.80 9.92 12.77
N TYR A 221 1.48 9.81 12.64
CA TYR A 221 0.58 9.14 13.58
C TYR A 221 -0.80 8.91 12.93
N PRO A 222 -1.21 7.66 12.62
CA PRO A 222 -0.72 6.38 13.14
C PRO A 222 0.46 5.72 12.41
N HIS A 223 0.82 6.12 11.18
CA HIS A 223 1.77 5.36 10.34
C HIS A 223 3.12 5.11 11.03
N GLY A 224 3.80 6.16 11.50
CA GLY A 224 5.07 6.03 12.21
C GLY A 224 4.96 5.22 13.52
N ALA A 225 3.78 5.20 14.14
CA ALA A 225 3.54 4.41 15.34
C ALA A 225 3.44 2.91 15.05
N ILE A 226 2.84 2.49 13.93
CA ILE A 226 2.79 1.06 13.55
C ILE A 226 4.19 0.53 13.23
N HIS A 227 4.99 1.29 12.47
CA HIS A 227 6.41 0.97 12.24
C HIS A 227 7.17 0.78 13.57
N SER A 228 7.00 1.74 14.49
CA SER A 228 7.64 1.71 15.81
C SER A 228 7.07 0.61 16.74
N ALA A 229 5.81 0.23 16.54
CA ALA A 229 5.16 -0.82 17.31
C ALA A 229 5.75 -2.19 16.97
N ILE A 230 5.99 -2.48 15.68
CA ILE A 230 6.50 -3.77 15.22
C ILE A 230 8.02 -3.87 15.40
N GLY A 231 8.76 -2.78 15.14
CA GLY A 231 10.21 -2.76 15.29
C GLY A 231 10.93 -3.73 14.34
N GLY A 232 12.21 -4.02 14.62
CA GLY A 232 13.04 -4.88 13.77
C GLY A 232 13.14 -4.31 12.35
N ASP A 233 12.81 -5.12 11.35
CA ASP A 233 12.81 -4.71 9.95
C ASP A 233 11.74 -3.68 9.60
N MET A 234 10.66 -3.56 10.38
CA MET A 234 9.62 -2.53 10.17
C MET A 234 10.09 -1.09 10.48
N VAL A 235 11.40 -0.85 10.63
CA VAL A 235 11.98 0.50 10.66
C VAL A 235 11.86 1.15 9.27
N PRO A 236 11.38 2.41 9.15
CA PRO A 236 10.92 2.98 7.88
C PRO A 236 11.85 2.78 6.69
N ALA A 237 13.16 3.05 6.78
CA ALA A 237 14.04 3.00 5.60
C ALA A 237 14.02 1.65 4.83
N HIS A 238 13.83 0.52 5.53
CA HIS A 238 13.84 -0.83 4.95
C HIS A 238 12.64 -1.66 5.40
N SER A 239 11.56 -0.99 5.83
CA SER A 239 10.33 -1.64 6.30
C SER A 239 9.66 -2.59 5.32
N PRO A 240 9.80 -2.47 3.98
CA PRO A 240 9.29 -3.48 3.06
C PRO A 240 10.00 -4.83 3.13
N ASN A 241 11.08 -4.98 3.90
CA ASN A 241 11.63 -6.30 4.24
C ASN A 241 10.59 -7.18 4.94
N ASP A 242 9.71 -6.58 5.75
CA ASP A 242 8.64 -7.29 6.44
C ASP A 242 7.38 -7.31 5.58
N PRO A 243 6.84 -8.48 5.19
CA PRO A 243 5.65 -8.55 4.36
C PRO A 243 4.40 -7.87 4.96
N ILE A 244 4.36 -7.67 6.28
CA ILE A 244 3.26 -6.92 6.92
C ILE A 244 3.21 -5.45 6.48
N PHE A 245 4.32 -4.90 5.98
CA PHE A 245 4.43 -3.56 5.40
C PHE A 245 3.32 -3.30 4.38
N PHE A 246 3.06 -4.25 3.49
CA PHE A 246 2.12 -4.03 2.39
C PHE A 246 0.66 -3.97 2.88
N LEU A 247 0.32 -4.72 3.94
CA LEU A 247 -1.00 -4.63 4.56
C LEU A 247 -1.15 -3.34 5.37
N HIS A 248 -0.06 -2.89 6.02
CA HIS A 248 0.02 -1.59 6.66
C HIS A 248 -0.24 -0.48 5.63
N HIS A 249 0.55 -0.40 4.56
CA HIS A 249 0.34 0.63 3.54
C HIS A 249 -0.99 0.49 2.78
N GLY A 250 -1.57 -0.71 2.71
CA GLY A 250 -2.94 -0.91 2.26
C GLY A 250 -3.97 -0.14 3.10
N GLN A 251 -3.82 -0.12 4.43
CA GLN A 251 -4.70 0.63 5.33
C GLN A 251 -4.38 2.13 5.32
N VAL A 252 -3.12 2.54 5.18
CA VAL A 252 -2.75 3.96 4.95
C VAL A 252 -3.45 4.49 3.69
N ASP A 253 -3.40 3.73 2.60
CA ASP A 253 -4.05 4.11 1.35
C ASP A 253 -5.58 4.07 1.43
N ARG A 254 -6.15 3.15 2.25
CA ARG A 254 -7.58 3.14 2.57
C ARG A 254 -8.00 4.44 3.24
N ILE A 255 -7.28 4.87 4.28
CA ILE A 255 -7.57 6.11 5.01
C ILE A 255 -7.47 7.31 4.07
N TRP A 256 -6.45 7.39 3.20
CA TRP A 256 -6.37 8.45 2.21
C TRP A 256 -7.56 8.43 1.23
N THR A 257 -7.92 7.26 0.72
CA THR A 257 -9.08 7.11 -0.17
C THR A 257 -10.37 7.59 0.50
N LEU A 258 -10.61 7.21 1.75
CA LEU A 258 -11.78 7.64 2.52
C LEU A 258 -11.80 9.16 2.72
N TRP A 259 -10.67 9.76 3.08
CA TRP A 259 -10.55 11.21 3.18
C TRP A 259 -10.86 11.92 1.86
N GLN A 260 -10.39 11.39 0.72
CA GLN A 260 -10.73 11.94 -0.59
C GLN A 260 -12.25 11.85 -0.89
N GLN A 261 -12.90 10.74 -0.52
CA GLN A 261 -14.32 10.49 -0.77
C GLN A 261 -15.27 11.35 0.06
N GLU A 262 -14.83 11.90 1.19
CA GLU A 262 -15.66 12.83 2.00
C GLU A 262 -15.90 14.18 1.29
N ASN A 263 -14.96 14.63 0.47
CA ASN A 263 -15.10 15.86 -0.32
C ASN A 263 -14.35 15.73 -1.66
N PRO A 264 -14.86 14.90 -2.59
CA PRO A 264 -14.12 14.54 -3.79
C PRO A 264 -13.85 15.72 -4.71
N GLU A 265 -14.73 16.72 -4.76
CA GLU A 265 -14.55 17.94 -5.56
C GLU A 265 -13.27 18.68 -5.18
N ASN A 266 -13.00 18.79 -3.87
CA ASN A 266 -11.83 19.52 -3.38
C ASN A 266 -10.63 18.62 -3.10
N ARG A 267 -10.82 17.36 -2.72
CA ARG A 267 -9.76 16.48 -2.20
C ARG A 267 -9.19 15.48 -3.21
N THR A 268 -9.89 15.20 -4.33
CA THR A 268 -9.39 14.22 -5.31
C THR A 268 -8.02 14.61 -5.86
N PHE A 269 -7.84 15.88 -6.20
CA PHE A 269 -6.59 16.40 -6.75
C PHE A 269 -5.91 17.42 -5.81
N ASP A 270 -6.31 17.45 -4.54
CA ASP A 270 -5.58 18.21 -3.53
C ASP A 270 -4.21 17.56 -3.35
N TYR A 271 -3.16 18.29 -3.71
CA TYR A 271 -1.79 17.84 -3.67
C TYR A 271 -0.89 19.07 -3.49
N SER A 272 -0.20 19.10 -2.36
CA SER A 272 0.58 20.25 -1.91
C SER A 272 1.71 19.82 -0.97
N GLY A 273 2.67 20.71 -0.75
CA GLY A 273 3.83 20.49 0.12
C GLY A 273 5.16 20.36 -0.64
N VAL A 274 6.21 20.00 0.09
CA VAL A 274 7.57 19.89 -0.46
C VAL A 274 7.75 18.62 -1.28
N ARG A 275 8.47 18.71 -2.41
CA ARG A 275 8.71 17.59 -3.33
C ARG A 275 9.64 16.52 -2.75
N ARG A 276 10.61 16.89 -1.92
CA ARG A 276 11.61 15.99 -1.33
C ARG A 276 12.11 16.58 -0.01
N GLN A 277 12.76 15.77 0.83
CA GLN A 277 13.40 16.29 2.04
C GLN A 277 14.61 17.16 1.71
N THR A 278 14.93 18.08 2.62
CA THR A 278 16.11 18.94 2.50
C THR A 278 17.37 18.13 2.82
N PHE A 279 18.36 18.18 1.93
CA PHE A 279 19.68 17.61 2.18
C PHE A 279 20.54 18.61 2.97
N PRO A 280 21.33 18.18 3.97
CA PRO A 280 22.26 19.07 4.67
C PRO A 280 23.17 19.81 3.68
N GLY A 281 23.14 21.15 3.69
CA GLY A 281 23.91 22.00 2.78
C GLY A 281 23.37 22.09 1.34
N GLY A 282 22.25 21.43 1.03
CA GLY A 282 21.59 21.49 -0.28
C GLY A 282 20.61 22.66 -0.41
N PRO A 283 20.20 23.00 -1.65
CA PRO A 283 19.13 23.97 -1.87
C PRO A 283 17.80 23.46 -1.29
N GLN A 284 16.94 24.39 -0.86
CA GLN A 284 15.59 24.03 -0.41
C GLN A 284 14.83 23.33 -1.55
N PRO A 285 14.09 22.25 -1.24
CA PRO A 285 13.29 21.53 -2.21
C PRO A 285 12.16 22.42 -2.75
N GLY A 286 11.85 22.26 -4.05
CA GLY A 286 10.70 22.92 -4.66
C GLY A 286 9.37 22.35 -4.14
N GLN A 287 8.28 23.05 -4.46
CA GLN A 287 6.93 22.54 -4.23
C GLN A 287 6.63 21.36 -5.15
N ALA A 288 5.87 20.41 -4.65
CA ALA A 288 5.46 19.25 -5.41
C ALA A 288 4.41 19.62 -6.47
N SER A 289 4.38 18.87 -7.56
CA SER A 289 3.45 19.01 -8.67
C SER A 289 2.78 17.69 -8.99
N LEU A 290 1.54 17.75 -9.51
CA LEU A 290 0.85 16.60 -10.06
C LEU A 290 1.58 15.97 -11.28
N ASP A 291 2.53 16.69 -11.87
CA ASP A 291 3.42 16.21 -12.95
C ASP A 291 4.72 15.57 -12.46
N ASP A 292 5.01 15.60 -11.16
CA ASP A 292 6.18 14.92 -10.63
C ASP A 292 6.04 13.41 -10.86
N LEU A 293 7.13 12.79 -11.34
CA LEU A 293 7.20 11.35 -11.57
C LEU A 293 7.48 10.61 -10.25
N LEU A 294 6.80 9.49 -10.06
CA LEU A 294 6.98 8.58 -8.94
C LEU A 294 7.99 7.50 -9.33
N GLU A 295 9.23 7.65 -8.83
CA GLU A 295 10.35 6.78 -9.17
C GLU A 295 10.18 5.37 -8.54
N MET A 296 10.02 4.34 -9.38
CA MET A 296 9.91 2.92 -8.97
C MET A 296 11.23 2.14 -9.11
N GLN A 297 12.34 2.83 -9.40
CA GLN A 297 13.68 2.26 -9.52
C GLN A 297 13.77 1.07 -10.49
N GLY A 298 12.98 1.13 -11.57
CA GLY A 298 12.95 0.10 -12.61
C GLY A 298 12.06 -1.10 -12.31
N MET A 299 11.41 -1.16 -11.13
CA MET A 299 10.44 -2.24 -10.84
C MET A 299 9.12 -2.07 -11.61
N ALA A 300 8.82 -0.84 -12.03
CA ALA A 300 7.67 -0.47 -12.85
C ALA A 300 7.97 0.86 -13.58
N MET A 301 7.06 1.26 -14.48
CA MET A 301 7.14 2.56 -15.16
C MET A 301 6.98 3.71 -14.16
N ASP A 302 7.80 4.75 -14.26
CA ASP A 302 7.58 5.94 -13.45
C ASP A 302 6.33 6.69 -13.95
N LEU A 303 5.33 6.82 -13.09
CA LEU A 303 4.05 7.46 -13.41
C LEU A 303 3.97 8.85 -12.77
N PRO A 304 3.32 9.82 -13.43
CA PRO A 304 3.10 11.12 -12.82
C PRO A 304 2.06 11.02 -11.70
N VAL A 305 2.20 11.83 -10.64
CA VAL A 305 1.29 11.83 -9.49
C VAL A 305 -0.18 11.91 -9.90
N ARG A 306 -0.53 12.72 -10.91
CA ARG A 306 -1.89 12.88 -11.44
C ARG A 306 -2.59 11.56 -11.77
N ASP A 307 -1.84 10.54 -12.20
CA ASP A 307 -2.40 9.24 -12.60
C ASP A 307 -2.76 8.38 -11.37
N LEU A 308 -2.25 8.72 -10.18
CA LEU A 308 -2.38 7.95 -8.94
C LEU A 308 -3.32 8.62 -7.92
N MET A 309 -3.82 9.81 -8.23
CA MET A 309 -4.69 10.59 -7.34
C MET A 309 -6.07 9.95 -7.12
N ARG A 310 -6.53 9.09 -8.04
CA ARG A 310 -7.78 8.34 -7.90
C ARG A 310 -7.46 6.87 -7.70
N SER A 311 -8.09 6.23 -6.72
CA SER A 311 -7.99 4.78 -6.52
C SER A 311 -8.62 3.97 -7.66
N THR A 312 -9.49 4.59 -8.47
CA THR A 312 -10.20 3.99 -9.61
C THR A 312 -9.50 4.21 -10.96
N MET A 313 -8.42 4.99 -11.02
CA MET A 313 -7.80 5.39 -12.28
C MET A 313 -6.45 4.71 -12.42
N VAL A 314 -6.37 3.66 -13.23
CA VAL A 314 -5.28 3.49 -14.21
C VAL A 314 -5.84 2.80 -15.45
N ARG A 315 -5.34 3.27 -16.59
CA ARG A 315 -5.61 2.92 -17.98
C ARG A 315 -6.09 1.47 -18.15
N CYS A 316 -7.38 1.26 -18.45
CA CYS A 316 -7.91 -0.04 -18.92
C CYS A 316 -7.49 -0.34 -20.39
N SER A 317 -6.23 -0.09 -20.76
CA SER A 317 -5.78 -0.26 -22.13
C SER A 317 -4.30 -0.59 -22.20
N SER A 318 -4.02 -1.73 -22.84
CA SER A 318 -2.75 -2.42 -23.08
C SER A 318 -2.37 -3.40 -21.99
N LYS A 319 -1.76 -4.51 -22.42
CA LYS A 319 -1.50 -5.74 -21.65
C LYS A 319 -0.56 -5.57 -20.44
N ASP A 320 -0.16 -4.33 -20.15
CA ASP A 320 0.86 -3.99 -19.18
C ASP A 320 0.32 -3.11 -18.02
N LEU A 321 -0.96 -2.72 -18.05
CA LEU A 321 -1.62 -1.97 -16.97
C LEU A 321 -3.06 -2.51 -16.77
N GLU A 322 -3.21 -3.42 -15.82
CA GLU A 322 -4.51 -3.88 -15.34
C GLU A 322 -4.96 -3.04 -14.12
N SER A 323 -6.27 -3.00 -13.89
CA SER A 323 -6.96 -2.16 -12.90
C SER A 323 -6.30 -2.11 -11.52
N PHE A 324 -6.32 -0.92 -10.89
CA PHE A 324 -6.05 -0.80 -9.47
C PHE A 324 -7.14 -1.52 -8.66
N SER A 325 -6.71 -2.10 -7.55
CA SER A 325 -7.61 -2.54 -6.51
C SER A 325 -8.19 -1.31 -5.81
N THR A 326 -9.49 -1.16 -5.93
CA THR A 326 -10.30 -0.08 -5.37
C THR A 326 -10.88 -0.51 -4.03
N PHE A 327 -11.20 0.47 -3.18
CA PHE A 327 -12.06 0.25 -2.03
C PHE A 327 -13.53 0.44 -2.49
N LEU A 328 -14.10 -0.54 -3.20
CA LEU A 328 -15.52 -0.46 -3.58
C LEU A 328 -16.48 -0.67 -2.41
N ASP A 329 -16.03 -1.33 -1.34
CA ASP A 329 -16.87 -1.71 -0.22
C ASP A 329 -16.97 -0.64 0.89
N VAL A 330 -16.98 0.65 0.54
CA VAL A 330 -17.49 1.67 1.48
C VAL A 330 -19.01 1.79 1.30
N CYS A 331 -19.70 0.68 1.53
CA CYS A 331 -21.15 0.68 1.68
C CYS A 331 -21.53 1.43 2.98
N PRO A 332 -22.74 2.01 3.11
CA PRO A 332 -23.07 2.97 4.18
C PRO A 332 -22.83 2.49 5.63
N ARG A 333 -22.75 1.17 5.88
CA ARG A 333 -22.56 0.62 7.24
C ARG A 333 -21.22 0.97 7.88
N GLU A 334 -20.14 1.13 7.10
CA GLU A 334 -18.87 1.58 7.67
C GLU A 334 -18.89 3.09 7.91
N ARG A 335 -19.64 3.88 7.11
CA ARG A 335 -19.87 5.31 7.41
C ARG A 335 -20.68 5.50 8.69
N ASP A 336 -21.62 4.61 8.99
CA ASP A 336 -22.43 4.68 10.21
C ASP A 336 -21.63 4.43 11.49
N LEU A 337 -20.53 3.67 11.45
CA LEU A 337 -19.61 3.50 12.58
C LEU A 337 -18.80 4.78 12.89
N PHE A 338 -18.61 5.66 11.91
CA PHE A 338 -17.85 6.92 12.04
C PHE A 338 -18.73 8.19 12.04
N SER A 339 -20.06 8.05 11.94
CA SER A 339 -21.02 9.16 11.94
C SER A 339 -21.67 9.42 13.32
N THR A 340 -21.44 8.55 14.30
CA THR A 340 -22.07 8.68 15.63
C THR A 340 -21.31 9.62 16.54
N GLY A 341 -21.44 10.93 16.32
CA GLY A 341 -20.99 11.92 17.30
C GLY A 341 -21.36 13.36 16.97
N ILE A 342 -21.10 13.81 15.73
CA ILE A 342 -21.15 15.24 15.39
C ILE A 342 -22.14 15.56 14.26
N PHE A 343 -22.51 14.59 13.41
CA PHE A 343 -23.38 14.86 12.25
C PHE A 343 -24.87 15.06 12.58
N LYS A 344 -25.32 14.67 13.78
CA LYS A 344 -26.73 14.83 14.17
C LYS A 344 -27.09 16.26 14.57
N GLU A 345 -26.12 17.08 15.00
CA GLU A 345 -26.37 18.49 15.34
C GLU A 345 -26.24 19.42 14.12
N LEU A 346 -25.35 19.13 13.17
CA LEU A 346 -25.14 19.99 11.97
C LEU A 346 -26.17 19.79 10.83
N LEU A 347 -26.86 18.65 10.77
CA LEU A 347 -27.93 18.41 9.78
C LEU A 347 -29.29 18.96 10.19
N LEU A 348 -29.50 19.28 11.48
CA LEU A 348 -30.75 19.90 11.94
C LEU A 348 -30.80 21.41 11.67
N GLU A 349 -29.67 22.05 11.38
CA GLU A 349 -29.60 23.51 11.12
C GLU A 349 -29.59 23.90 9.64
N SER A 350 -29.39 22.97 8.70
CA SER A 350 -29.17 23.33 7.27
C SER A 350 -30.31 22.99 6.31
N GLY A 351 -31.37 22.29 6.72
CA GLY A 351 -32.59 22.14 5.92
C GLY A 351 -32.42 21.59 4.48
N ALA A 352 -31.31 20.91 4.18
CA ALA A 352 -31.04 20.36 2.86
C ALA A 352 -31.60 18.94 2.73
N SER A 353 -32.42 18.74 1.71
CA SER A 353 -33.09 17.48 1.39
C SER A 353 -32.19 16.57 0.56
N GLY A 354 -32.05 15.31 1.01
CA GLY A 354 -31.86 14.07 0.23
C GLY A 354 -30.72 13.97 -0.81
N TRP A 355 -29.88 12.94 -0.66
CA TRP A 355 -28.97 12.45 -1.72
C TRP A 355 -29.71 11.49 -2.68
N PRO A 356 -29.34 11.40 -3.98
CA PRO A 356 -30.01 10.53 -4.94
C PRO A 356 -29.66 9.05 -4.75
N GLU A 357 -30.67 8.22 -4.50
CA GLU A 357 -30.62 6.77 -4.22
C GLU A 357 -30.29 5.86 -5.43
N THR A 358 -29.67 6.36 -6.50
CA THR A 358 -29.54 5.59 -7.75
C THR A 358 -28.09 5.27 -8.11
N ALA A 359 -27.45 4.40 -7.32
CA ALA A 359 -26.22 3.71 -7.75
C ALA A 359 -25.95 2.40 -6.98
N CYS A 360 -26.97 1.57 -6.72
CA CYS A 360 -26.77 0.20 -6.23
C CYS A 360 -27.99 -0.66 -6.61
N VAL A 361 -27.99 -1.22 -7.83
CA VAL A 361 -28.95 -2.28 -8.21
C VAL A 361 -28.16 -3.55 -8.43
N GLY A 362 -28.46 -4.59 -7.65
CA GLY A 362 -28.06 -5.96 -7.96
C GLY A 362 -27.65 -6.78 -6.75
N LEU A 363 -28.64 -7.30 -6.01
CA LEU A 363 -28.76 -8.71 -5.59
C LEU A 363 -30.06 -8.80 -4.76
N GLU A 364 -31.19 -8.88 -5.47
CA GLU A 364 -32.45 -9.29 -4.82
C GLU A 364 -32.28 -10.72 -4.30
N GLU A 365 -32.45 -10.88 -2.99
CA GLU A 365 -32.66 -12.17 -2.36
C GLU A 365 -33.91 -12.81 -2.97
N ARG A 366 -33.73 -13.95 -3.65
CA ARG A 366 -34.85 -14.85 -3.93
C ARG A 366 -35.31 -15.46 -2.61
N THR A 367 -36.37 -14.88 -2.06
CA THR A 367 -37.23 -15.58 -1.10
C THR A 367 -38.08 -16.61 -1.87
N PRO A 368 -38.15 -17.87 -1.43
CA PRO A 368 -39.24 -18.74 -1.81
C PRO A 368 -40.18 -18.86 -0.62
N ASP A 369 -41.39 -18.32 -0.75
CA ASP A 369 -42.47 -18.72 0.13
C ASP A 369 -43.79 -18.93 -0.60
N SER A 370 -44.61 -19.81 0.00
CA SER A 370 -45.94 -20.35 -0.35
C SER A 370 -45.94 -21.67 -1.14
N LEU A 371 -46.57 -22.79 -0.72
CA LEU A 371 -47.56 -23.20 0.32
C LEU A 371 -47.71 -24.77 0.24
N PRO A 372 -48.60 -25.51 0.95
CA PRO A 372 -49.16 -25.42 2.31
C PRO A 372 -49.15 -26.76 3.14
N THR A 373 -49.35 -26.61 4.45
CA THR A 373 -49.93 -27.53 5.47
C THR A 373 -50.14 -29.04 5.21
N LYS A 374 -49.56 -29.89 6.10
CA LYS A 374 -50.24 -30.84 7.03
C LYS A 374 -49.31 -32.00 7.44
N ARG A 375 -48.98 -32.13 8.73
CA ARG A 375 -49.28 -33.28 9.63
C ARG A 375 -48.51 -33.18 10.95
N ARG A 376 -49.16 -33.71 11.99
CA ARG A 376 -48.87 -33.66 13.43
C ARG A 376 -47.80 -34.73 13.87
N PRO A 377 -47.39 -34.76 15.16
CA PRO A 377 -46.00 -34.93 15.61
C PRO A 377 -45.66 -36.36 16.09
N PHE A 378 -44.37 -36.63 16.35
CA PHE A 378 -43.94 -37.67 17.29
C PHE A 378 -42.77 -37.21 18.17
N VAL A 379 -42.88 -37.63 19.43
CA VAL A 379 -42.06 -37.37 20.61
C VAL A 379 -40.98 -38.45 20.76
N ARG A 380 -39.80 -38.11 21.29
CA ARG A 380 -38.98 -38.84 22.32
C ARG A 380 -37.56 -38.28 22.32
N HIS A 381 -37.12 -37.62 23.39
CA HIS A 381 -36.51 -38.12 24.64
C HIS A 381 -34.98 -38.29 24.61
N ALA A 382 -34.39 -37.75 25.67
CA ALA A 382 -32.99 -37.65 26.02
C ALA A 382 -32.26 -39.01 26.09
N GLY A 383 -30.95 -38.99 25.82
CA GLY A 383 -30.07 -40.13 26.04
C GLY A 383 -28.59 -39.81 25.77
N THR A 384 -27.89 -39.46 26.85
CA THR A 384 -26.45 -39.58 27.15
C THR A 384 -25.50 -40.19 26.10
N TRP A 385 -24.39 -39.50 25.85
CA TRP A 385 -23.17 -40.05 25.24
C TRP A 385 -22.28 -40.71 26.30
N ARG A 386 -21.94 -41.99 26.10
CA ARG A 386 -20.79 -42.66 26.75
C ARG A 386 -19.74 -42.98 25.69
N ARG A 387 -18.48 -42.74 26.06
CA ARG A 387 -17.25 -43.14 25.37
C ARG A 387 -17.15 -44.67 25.27
N HIS A 388 -16.47 -45.16 24.24
CA HIS A 388 -15.47 -46.22 24.40
C HIS A 388 -14.32 -46.09 23.38
N PRO A 389 -13.09 -46.48 23.76
CA PRO A 389 -11.87 -46.42 22.96
C PRO A 389 -11.62 -47.76 22.22
N VAL A 390 -10.85 -47.72 21.12
CA VAL A 390 -9.54 -48.39 20.90
C VAL A 390 -8.87 -47.67 19.74
#